data_AF-A0A225V2Y9-F1
#
_entry.id   AF-A0A225V2Y9-F1
#
_cell.length_a   1.000
_cell.length_b   1.000
_cell.length_c   1.000
_cell.angle_alpha   90.00
_cell.angle_beta   90.00
_cell.angle_gamma   90.00
#
_symmetry.space_group_name_H-M   'P 1'
#
loop_
_entity.id
_entity.type
_entity.pdbx_description
1 polymer ?
#
loop_
_entity_poly.entity_id
_entity_poly.type
_entity_poly.pdbx_seq_one_letter_code
_entity_poly.pdbx_strand_id
1 'polypeptide(L)'
;MQSQGLYDGVILQLSDELLYAMYIYELDSIYSCGMDPVEETTAFQQTTVTTNNEVVSMQDGWKQFFPFNFKPTCDSMWMLAHLLNRQEARESCDDVKDQQNTVAVKFRVTKNKKDGEREALNHRFVHRRFVENDREVTVWKALIVGDGEYRGMQMEETGWCVYRPTRGGTIGQVCIRQVPLHLRSAVEVSQPTAKGFHDFVQDMVRENSEEATAMTKTLLLENALYAIHV
;
A
#
# COMPACT_ATOMS: atom_id res chain seq x y z
N MET A 1 42.98 -15.03 27.89
CA MET A 1 42.08 -14.16 28.68
C MET A 1 41.14 -13.51 27.68
N GLN A 2 39.85 -13.84 27.78
CA GLN A 2 38.79 -13.48 26.85
C GLN A 2 38.41 -12.00 26.99
N SER A 3 38.08 -11.35 25.87
CA SER A 3 36.96 -10.41 25.82
C SER A 3 36.29 -10.55 24.46
N GLN A 4 35.37 -11.51 24.34
CA GLN A 4 34.34 -11.46 23.30
C GLN A 4 33.45 -10.26 23.63
N GLY A 5 33.54 -9.23 22.80
CA GLY A 5 32.65 -8.08 22.85
C GLY A 5 31.26 -8.53 22.41
N LEU A 6 30.38 -8.68 23.40
CA LEU A 6 28.97 -8.95 23.30
C LEU A 6 28.26 -7.71 22.70
N TYR A 7 28.34 -7.55 21.39
CA TYR A 7 27.37 -6.75 20.63
C TYR A 7 26.59 -7.70 19.74
N ASP A 8 25.82 -8.59 20.36
CA ASP A 8 24.63 -9.09 19.72
C ASP A 8 23.78 -7.85 19.42
N GLY A 9 23.77 -7.46 18.14
CA GLY A 9 22.99 -6.34 17.65
C GLY A 9 21.53 -6.59 17.98
N VAL A 10 21.03 -5.94 19.03
CA VAL A 10 19.61 -5.76 19.26
C VAL A 10 19.11 -4.97 18.07
N ILE A 11 18.61 -5.68 17.05
CA ILE A 11 17.80 -5.08 15.99
C ILE A 11 16.56 -4.59 16.73
N LEU A 12 16.49 -3.30 17.02
CA LEU A 12 15.29 -2.67 17.55
C LEU A 12 14.20 -2.81 16.50
N GLN A 13 13.39 -3.86 16.61
CA GLN A 13 12.16 -3.97 15.86
C GLN A 13 11.25 -2.85 16.37
N LEU A 14 11.00 -1.86 15.52
CA LEU A 14 10.04 -0.79 15.82
C LEU A 14 8.71 -1.43 16.24
N SER A 15 8.16 -0.98 17.36
CA SER A 15 6.78 -1.31 17.73
C SER A 15 5.84 -0.82 16.63
N ASP A 16 4.73 -1.52 16.41
CA ASP A 16 3.73 -1.14 15.42
C ASP A 16 3.23 0.30 15.66
N GLU A 17 3.04 0.71 16.92
CA GLU A 17 2.65 2.08 17.33
C GLU A 17 3.64 3.16 16.83
N LEU A 18 4.93 2.99 17.13
CA LEU A 18 5.98 3.93 16.69
C LEU A 18 6.10 3.99 15.16
N LEU A 19 5.97 2.85 14.48
CA LEU A 19 5.96 2.82 13.02
C LEU A 19 4.78 3.62 12.47
N TYR A 20 3.58 3.42 13.02
CA TYR A 20 2.38 4.15 12.59
C TYR A 20 2.51 5.65 12.85
N ALA A 21 3.00 6.06 14.02
CA ALA A 21 3.22 7.46 14.33
C ALA A 21 4.19 8.13 13.34
N MET A 22 5.30 7.45 13.00
CA MET A 22 6.27 7.92 12.01
C MET A 22 5.64 8.04 10.62
N TYR A 23 4.91 7.02 10.18
CA TYR A 23 4.27 7.02 8.87
C TYR A 23 3.20 8.11 8.77
N ILE A 24 2.35 8.30 9.79
CA ILE A 24 1.35 9.37 9.82
C ILE A 24 2.01 10.74 9.64
N TYR A 25 3.12 11.00 10.34
CA TYR A 25 3.87 12.24 10.18
C TYR A 25 4.40 12.43 8.75
N GLU A 26 4.93 11.37 8.15
CA GLU A 26 5.41 11.41 6.76
C GLU A 26 4.27 11.63 5.75
N LEU A 27 3.08 11.06 5.97
CA LEU A 27 1.93 11.24 5.08
C LEU A 27 1.54 12.72 4.94
N ASP A 28 1.59 13.48 6.04
CA ASP A 28 1.31 14.93 6.02
C ASP A 28 2.36 15.69 5.21
N SER A 29 3.62 15.27 5.29
CA SER A 29 4.71 15.84 4.47
C SER A 29 4.55 15.49 2.99
N ILE A 30 4.21 14.24 2.66
CA ILE A 30 4.02 13.77 1.28
C ILE A 30 2.89 14.56 0.61
N TYR A 31 1.76 14.71 1.31
CA TYR A 31 0.63 15.51 0.83
C TYR A 31 1.03 16.97 0.58
N SER A 32 1.76 17.58 1.52
CA SER A 32 2.19 18.98 1.43
C SER A 32 3.15 19.26 0.26
N CYS A 33 3.93 18.26 -0.17
CA CYS A 33 4.89 18.40 -1.27
C CYS A 33 4.24 18.43 -2.67
N GLY A 34 2.92 18.28 -2.80
CA GLY A 34 2.21 18.51 -4.06
C GLY A 34 2.57 17.52 -5.17
N MET A 35 2.43 16.22 -4.90
CA MET A 35 2.68 15.16 -5.87
C MET A 35 1.54 15.09 -6.90
N ASP A 36 1.60 15.91 -7.96
CA ASP A 36 0.70 15.76 -9.11
C ASP A 36 1.22 14.68 -10.07
N PRO A 37 0.47 13.59 -10.29
CA PRO A 37 0.87 12.54 -11.22
C PRO A 37 0.94 13.08 -12.66
N VAL A 38 2.02 12.74 -13.37
CA VAL A 38 2.29 13.13 -14.77
C VAL A 38 1.09 12.82 -15.67
N GLU A 39 0.76 13.77 -16.56
CA GLU A 39 -0.56 13.92 -17.17
C GLU A 39 -0.99 12.86 -18.21
N GLU A 40 -0.18 11.87 -18.60
CA GLU A 40 -0.42 11.29 -19.95
C GLU A 40 -0.76 9.80 -20.09
N THR A 41 -0.75 8.96 -19.05
CA THR A 41 -0.86 7.51 -19.27
C THR A 41 -2.06 6.85 -18.56
N THR A 42 -2.94 6.25 -19.36
CA THR A 42 -4.13 5.49 -18.92
C THR A 42 -3.83 4.05 -18.54
N ALA A 43 -2.60 3.57 -18.76
CA ALA A 43 -2.17 2.20 -18.51
C ALA A 43 -1.25 2.11 -17.28
N PHE A 44 -1.17 0.92 -16.69
CA PHE A 44 -0.18 0.60 -15.66
C PHE A 44 1.23 0.73 -16.22
N GLN A 45 2.04 1.58 -15.62
CA GLN A 45 3.44 1.79 -15.96
C GLN A 45 4.31 1.40 -14.78
N GLN A 46 5.24 0.47 -14.98
CA GLN A 46 6.25 0.11 -14.01
C GLN A 46 7.62 0.64 -14.47
N THR A 47 8.31 1.35 -13.58
CA THR A 47 9.66 1.85 -13.81
C THR A 47 10.58 1.39 -12.68
N THR A 48 11.68 0.74 -13.03
CA THR A 48 12.73 0.37 -12.07
C THR A 48 13.80 1.45 -12.04
N VAL A 49 13.99 2.07 -10.88
CA VAL A 49 15.04 3.04 -10.63
C VAL A 49 16.26 2.30 -10.06
N THR A 50 17.40 2.42 -10.74
CA THR A 50 18.65 1.77 -10.32
C THR A 50 19.76 2.80 -10.06
N THR A 51 20.69 2.46 -9.18
CA THR A 51 21.94 3.21 -8.95
C THR A 51 23.06 2.21 -8.85
N ASN A 52 24.13 2.37 -9.64
CA ASN A 52 25.26 1.42 -9.70
C ASN A 52 24.81 -0.05 -9.96
N ASN A 53 23.78 -0.24 -10.79
CA ASN A 53 23.14 -1.54 -11.09
C ASN A 53 22.39 -2.20 -9.92
N GLU A 54 22.22 -1.51 -8.78
CA GLU A 54 21.36 -1.95 -7.69
C GLU A 54 19.98 -1.30 -7.82
N VAL A 55 18.91 -2.07 -7.60
CA VAL A 55 17.54 -1.54 -7.59
C VAL A 55 17.34 -0.70 -6.33
N VAL A 56 17.06 0.58 -6.54
CA VAL A 56 16.80 1.55 -5.46
C VAL A 56 15.31 1.67 -5.19
N SER A 57 14.48 1.65 -6.23
CA SER A 57 13.03 1.61 -6.09
C SER A 57 12.32 1.17 -7.36
N MET A 58 11.13 0.60 -7.22
CA MET A 58 10.16 0.47 -8.30
C MET A 58 9.10 1.56 -8.18
N GLN A 59 8.59 2.05 -9.30
CA GLN A 59 7.46 2.97 -9.35
C GLN A 59 6.38 2.44 -10.28
N ASP A 60 5.16 2.38 -9.78
CA ASP A 60 3.98 1.99 -10.54
C ASP A 60 3.01 3.18 -10.63
N GLY A 61 2.35 3.36 -11.78
CA GLY A 61 1.36 4.42 -11.94
C GLY A 61 0.31 4.10 -12.99
N TRP A 62 -0.93 4.53 -12.75
CA TRP A 62 -2.03 4.35 -13.71
C TRP A 62 -3.15 5.38 -13.48
N LYS A 63 -4.09 5.43 -14.43
CA LYS A 63 -5.31 6.24 -14.33
C LYS A 63 -6.54 5.37 -14.52
N GLN A 64 -7.59 5.67 -13.75
CA GLN A 64 -8.86 4.98 -13.81
C GLN A 64 -9.98 6.00 -13.95
N PHE A 65 -10.82 5.81 -14.98
CA PHE A 65 -12.07 6.55 -15.12
C PHE A 65 -13.21 5.78 -14.47
N PHE A 66 -14.05 6.48 -13.71
CA PHE A 66 -15.27 6.00 -13.09
C PHE A 66 -16.44 6.78 -13.66
N PRO A 67 -17.42 6.14 -14.33
CA PRO A 67 -18.60 6.81 -14.89
C PRO A 67 -19.64 7.12 -13.80
N PHE A 68 -19.18 7.63 -12.65
CA PHE A 68 -19.98 7.89 -11.47
C PHE A 68 -19.59 9.24 -10.85
N ASN A 69 -20.52 9.81 -10.10
CA ASN A 69 -20.34 11.10 -9.44
C ASN A 69 -19.16 11.09 -8.46
N PHE A 70 -18.48 12.23 -8.39
CA PHE A 70 -17.26 12.44 -7.62
C PHE A 70 -17.35 11.99 -6.15
N LYS A 71 -18.27 12.57 -5.38
CA LYS A 71 -18.36 12.30 -3.95
C LYS A 71 -18.65 10.82 -3.63
N PRO A 72 -19.67 10.17 -4.25
CA PRO A 72 -19.89 8.73 -4.05
C PRO A 72 -18.70 7.86 -4.42
N THR A 73 -18.00 8.18 -5.53
CA THR A 73 -16.79 7.42 -5.93
C THR A 73 -15.70 7.53 -4.87
N CYS A 74 -15.42 8.74 -4.39
CA CYS A 74 -14.41 8.97 -3.37
C CYS A 74 -14.75 8.27 -2.04
N ASP A 75 -16.00 8.36 -1.58
CA ASP A 75 -16.43 7.69 -0.34
C ASP A 75 -16.34 6.17 -0.44
N SER A 76 -16.70 5.61 -1.61
CA SER A 76 -16.60 4.17 -1.87
C SER A 76 -15.15 3.70 -1.92
N MET A 77 -14.27 4.45 -2.61
CA MET A 77 -12.84 4.15 -2.65
C MET A 77 -12.21 4.27 -1.26
N TRP A 78 -12.55 5.29 -0.47
CA TRP A 78 -12.05 5.45 0.90
C TRP A 78 -12.45 4.26 1.78
N MET A 79 -13.72 3.86 1.74
CA MET A 79 -14.20 2.70 2.48
C MET A 79 -13.45 1.41 2.12
N LEU A 80 -13.17 1.20 0.83
CA LEU A 80 -12.50 -0.01 0.34
C LEU A 80 -10.99 0.02 0.52
N ALA A 81 -10.40 1.20 0.59
CA ALA A 81 -8.98 1.36 0.90
C ALA A 81 -8.65 0.97 2.36
N HIS A 82 -9.65 0.74 3.21
CA HIS A 82 -9.46 0.05 4.48
C HIS A 82 -9.12 -1.44 4.33
N LEU A 83 -9.07 -1.99 3.11
CA LEU A 83 -8.67 -3.38 2.83
C LEU A 83 -9.48 -4.40 3.64
N LEU A 84 -10.81 -4.24 3.68
CA LEU A 84 -11.71 -5.05 4.51
C LEU A 84 -11.73 -6.55 4.15
N ASN A 85 -11.21 -6.92 2.99
CA ASN A 85 -10.96 -8.29 2.55
C ASN A 85 -9.78 -8.97 3.27
N ARG A 86 -8.85 -8.19 3.86
CA ARG A 86 -7.67 -8.71 4.55
C ARG A 86 -7.92 -8.81 6.06
N GLN A 87 -8.35 -10.00 6.51
CA GLN A 87 -8.76 -10.25 7.90
C GLN A 87 -7.82 -11.21 8.67
N GLU A 88 -6.91 -11.90 8.00
CA GLU A 88 -5.97 -12.81 8.68
C GLU A 88 -5.02 -12.00 9.57
N ALA A 89 -4.99 -12.32 10.87
CA ALA A 89 -4.19 -11.64 11.89
C ALA A 89 -4.32 -10.10 11.85
N ARG A 90 -5.53 -9.61 11.56
CA ARG A 90 -5.79 -8.18 11.45
C ARG A 90 -5.81 -7.50 12.82
N GLU A 91 -5.06 -6.43 12.94
CA GLU A 91 -4.99 -5.55 14.12
C GLU A 91 -5.12 -4.10 13.65
N SER A 92 -6.02 -3.33 14.25
CA SER A 92 -6.16 -1.89 13.98
C SER A 92 -5.52 -1.08 15.11
N CYS A 93 -4.87 0.03 14.76
CA CYS A 93 -4.41 1.01 15.75
C CYS A 93 -5.42 2.16 15.78
N ASP A 94 -6.14 2.26 16.89
CA ASP A 94 -7.14 3.32 17.08
C ASP A 94 -6.52 4.60 17.63
N ASP A 95 -5.29 4.58 18.16
CA ASP A 95 -4.61 5.78 18.69
C ASP A 95 -3.97 6.63 17.58
N VAL A 96 -4.77 6.95 16.56
CA VAL A 96 -4.37 7.80 15.44
C VAL A 96 -5.15 9.10 15.46
N LYS A 97 -4.48 10.20 15.09
CA LYS A 97 -5.14 11.48 14.90
C LYS A 97 -6.09 11.38 13.71
N ASP A 98 -7.29 11.95 13.83
CA ASP A 98 -8.27 12.02 12.74
C ASP A 98 -8.66 10.62 12.20
N GLN A 99 -9.22 9.79 13.10
CA GLN A 99 -9.69 8.43 12.80
C GLN A 99 -10.72 8.36 11.66
N GLN A 100 -11.42 9.47 11.37
CA GLN A 100 -12.38 9.53 10.26
C GLN A 100 -11.68 9.48 8.90
N ASN A 101 -10.46 9.99 8.82
CA ASN A 101 -9.69 10.11 7.59
C ASN A 101 -8.32 9.42 7.66
N THR A 102 -8.04 8.67 8.72
CA THR A 102 -6.77 7.95 8.90
C THR A 102 -7.07 6.53 9.37
N VAL A 103 -6.49 5.55 8.68
CA VAL A 103 -6.49 4.15 9.09
C VAL A 103 -5.06 3.69 9.30
N ALA A 104 -4.82 2.95 10.39
CA ALA A 104 -3.57 2.27 10.63
C ALA A 104 -3.88 0.82 10.99
N VAL A 105 -3.43 -0.11 10.16
CA VAL A 105 -3.76 -1.53 10.30
C VAL A 105 -2.55 -2.40 10.00
N LYS A 106 -2.54 -3.57 10.63
CA LYS A 106 -1.66 -4.67 10.31
C LYS A 106 -2.49 -5.87 9.97
N PHE A 107 -2.05 -6.65 9.01
CA PHE A 107 -2.65 -7.92 8.65
C PHE A 107 -1.62 -8.84 8.00
N ARG A 108 -1.97 -10.11 7.87
CA ARG A 108 -1.18 -11.14 7.22
C ARG A 108 -1.80 -11.50 5.88
N VAL A 109 -0.96 -11.73 4.88
CA VAL A 109 -1.36 -12.25 3.57
C VAL A 109 -0.64 -13.57 3.35
N THR A 110 -1.39 -14.64 3.17
CA THR A 110 -0.84 -15.98 2.93
C THR A 110 -1.07 -16.45 1.50
N LYS A 111 -0.08 -17.13 0.94
CA LYS A 111 -0.19 -17.82 -0.36
C LYS A 111 0.08 -19.31 -0.13
N ASN A 112 -0.88 -20.14 -0.51
CA ASN A 112 -0.76 -21.59 -0.38
C ASN A 112 0.18 -22.13 -1.47
N LYS A 113 1.25 -22.84 -1.09
CA LYS A 113 2.03 -23.65 -2.03
C LYS A 113 1.44 -25.06 -2.18
N LYS A 114 1.74 -25.69 -3.32
CA LYS A 114 1.31 -27.07 -3.64
C LYS A 114 1.84 -28.11 -2.64
N ASP A 115 2.96 -27.81 -1.98
CA ASP A 115 3.66 -28.74 -1.08
C ASP A 115 3.28 -28.58 0.40
N GLY A 116 2.23 -27.82 0.71
CA GLY A 116 1.75 -27.60 2.08
C GLY A 116 2.47 -26.51 2.86
N GLU A 117 3.57 -25.97 2.32
CA GLU A 117 4.20 -24.76 2.85
C GLU A 117 3.32 -23.52 2.62
N ARG A 118 3.33 -22.60 3.59
CA ARG A 118 2.63 -21.32 3.51
C ARG A 118 3.66 -20.20 3.50
N GLU A 119 3.75 -19.51 2.38
CA GLU A 119 4.42 -18.23 2.32
C GLU A 119 3.51 -17.17 2.90
N ALA A 120 4.09 -16.18 3.57
CA ALA A 120 3.30 -15.08 4.10
C ALA A 120 4.05 -13.76 4.08
N LEU A 121 3.25 -12.69 3.97
CA LEU A 121 3.67 -11.32 4.14
C LEU A 121 2.92 -10.75 5.35
N ASN A 122 3.63 -10.03 6.22
CA ASN A 122 3.01 -9.16 7.21
C ASN A 122 3.01 -7.74 6.64
N HIS A 123 1.81 -7.17 6.50
CA HIS A 123 1.61 -5.85 5.92
C HIS A 123 1.18 -4.91 7.03
N ARG A 124 2.00 -3.90 7.32
CA ARG A 124 1.66 -2.77 8.20
C ARG A 124 1.39 -1.58 7.32
N PHE A 125 0.20 -1.02 7.41
CA PHE A 125 -0.34 -0.07 6.44
C PHE A 125 -0.95 1.12 7.17
N VAL A 126 -0.54 2.32 6.79
CA VAL A 126 -1.17 3.58 7.22
C VAL A 126 -1.67 4.28 5.98
N HIS A 127 -2.93 4.68 5.97
CA HIS A 127 -3.56 5.38 4.86
C HIS A 127 -4.36 6.56 5.38
N ARG A 128 -4.23 7.69 4.68
CA ARG A 128 -4.84 8.95 5.07
C ARG A 128 -5.53 9.60 3.88
N ARG A 129 -6.70 10.20 4.13
CA ARG A 129 -7.50 10.95 3.18
C ARG A 129 -7.46 12.45 3.47
N PHE A 130 -7.35 13.23 2.41
CA PHE A 130 -7.43 14.68 2.40
C PHE A 130 -8.53 15.10 1.43
N VAL A 131 -9.59 15.71 1.95
CA VAL A 131 -10.76 16.14 1.18
C VAL A 131 -10.62 17.63 0.86
N GLU A 132 -10.54 17.97 -0.42
CA GLU A 132 -10.50 19.34 -0.92
C GLU A 132 -11.77 19.66 -1.73
N ASN A 133 -11.92 20.90 -2.21
CA ASN A 133 -13.12 21.34 -2.92
C ASN A 133 -13.24 20.71 -4.33
N ASP A 134 -12.11 20.54 -5.02
CA ASP A 134 -12.03 20.12 -6.42
C ASP A 134 -11.28 18.79 -6.61
N ARG A 135 -10.76 18.21 -5.53
CA ARG A 135 -10.10 16.91 -5.55
C ARG A 135 -10.14 16.22 -4.19
N GLU A 136 -9.93 14.91 -4.20
CA GLU A 136 -9.65 14.14 -2.99
C GLU A 136 -8.32 13.45 -3.18
N VAL A 137 -7.41 13.63 -2.21
CA VAL A 137 -6.10 13.00 -2.23
C VAL A 137 -6.06 11.97 -1.12
N THR A 138 -5.62 10.77 -1.43
CA THR A 138 -5.29 9.78 -0.40
C THR A 138 -3.83 9.41 -0.54
N VAL A 139 -3.16 9.21 0.59
CA VAL A 139 -1.74 8.87 0.66
C VAL A 139 -1.55 7.72 1.64
N TRP A 140 -0.69 6.77 1.33
CA TRP A 140 -0.38 5.68 2.22
C TRP A 140 1.11 5.40 2.29
N LYS A 141 1.48 4.78 3.41
CA LYS A 141 2.77 4.13 3.59
C LYS A 141 2.55 2.74 4.14
N ALA A 142 3.38 1.82 3.68
CA ALA A 142 3.34 0.45 4.13
C ALA A 142 4.74 -0.12 4.36
N LEU A 143 4.85 -0.99 5.37
CA LEU A 143 5.98 -1.88 5.57
C LEU A 143 5.50 -3.31 5.35
N ILE A 144 6.08 -3.98 4.35
CA ILE A 144 5.73 -5.34 3.96
C ILE A 144 6.92 -6.23 4.32
N VAL A 145 6.71 -7.19 5.22
CA VAL A 145 7.77 -8.03 5.77
C VAL A 145 7.49 -9.49 5.43
N GLY A 146 8.47 -10.15 4.81
CA GLY A 146 8.41 -11.57 4.49
C GLY A 146 8.52 -12.46 5.74
N ASP A 147 7.79 -13.57 5.72
CA ASP A 147 7.89 -14.66 6.69
C ASP A 147 8.06 -16.00 5.96
N GLY A 148 8.39 -17.07 6.69
CA GLY A 148 8.75 -18.36 6.10
C GLY A 148 10.03 -18.24 5.26
N GLU A 149 9.96 -18.63 3.99
CA GLU A 149 11.08 -18.58 3.04
C GLU A 149 11.57 -17.13 2.79
N TYR A 150 10.70 -16.13 2.99
CA TYR A 150 11.01 -14.72 2.78
C TYR A 150 11.49 -13.99 4.04
N ARG A 151 11.78 -14.73 5.11
CA ARG A 151 12.21 -14.14 6.39
C ARG A 151 13.45 -13.25 6.21
N GLY A 152 13.37 -12.03 6.73
CA GLY A 152 14.45 -11.04 6.62
C GLY A 152 14.31 -10.10 5.41
N MET A 153 13.36 -10.36 4.51
CA MET A 153 13.05 -9.49 3.38
C MET A 153 11.99 -8.46 3.77
N GLN A 154 12.19 -7.22 3.31
CA GLN A 154 11.27 -6.13 3.57
C GLN A 154 11.13 -5.24 2.34
N MET A 155 9.94 -4.68 2.16
CA MET A 155 9.63 -3.66 1.17
C MET A 155 8.92 -2.52 1.89
N GLU A 156 9.43 -1.30 1.73
CA GLU A 156 8.66 -0.12 2.07
C GLU A 156 7.89 0.34 0.83
N GLU A 157 6.62 0.64 1.01
CA GLU A 157 5.77 1.21 -0.02
C GLU A 157 5.31 2.59 0.40
N THR A 158 5.27 3.52 -0.54
CA THR A 158 4.65 4.83 -0.42
C THR A 158 3.79 5.05 -1.64
N GLY A 159 2.51 5.34 -1.47
CA GLY A 159 1.63 5.58 -2.60
C GLY A 159 0.66 6.73 -2.35
N TRP A 160 0.09 7.22 -3.44
CA TRP A 160 -0.94 8.23 -3.41
C TRP A 160 -1.93 8.05 -4.56
N CYS A 161 -3.16 8.47 -4.31
CA CYS A 161 -4.20 8.55 -5.31
C CYS A 161 -4.84 9.94 -5.28
N VAL A 162 -5.04 10.53 -6.47
CA VAL A 162 -5.75 11.79 -6.63
C VAL A 162 -7.01 11.57 -7.44
N TYR A 163 -8.16 11.86 -6.85
CA TYR A 163 -9.47 11.83 -7.51
C TYR A 163 -9.88 13.24 -7.89
N ARG A 164 -10.38 13.42 -9.11
CA ARG A 164 -10.92 14.69 -9.62
C ARG A 164 -12.27 14.49 -10.31
N PRO A 165 -13.23 15.42 -10.14
CA PRO A 165 -14.45 15.42 -10.92
C PRO A 165 -14.15 15.74 -12.39
N THR A 166 -14.94 15.16 -13.28
CA THR A 166 -14.93 15.42 -14.73
C THR A 166 -16.37 15.63 -15.20
N ARG A 167 -16.57 16.08 -16.45
CA ARG A 167 -17.92 16.26 -17.02
C ARG A 167 -18.76 14.98 -17.05
N GLY A 168 -18.13 13.81 -17.10
CA GLY A 168 -18.82 12.52 -17.26
C GLY A 168 -18.67 11.55 -16.09
N GLY A 169 -18.04 11.98 -14.99
CA GLY A 169 -17.74 11.10 -13.86
C GLY A 169 -16.49 11.55 -13.11
N THR A 170 -15.68 10.60 -12.67
CA THR A 170 -14.52 10.82 -11.81
C THR A 170 -13.28 10.19 -12.41
N ILE A 171 -12.15 10.91 -12.37
CA ILE A 171 -10.85 10.34 -12.73
C ILE A 171 -10.02 10.15 -11.47
N GLY A 172 -9.49 8.93 -11.27
CA GLY A 172 -8.50 8.61 -10.26
C GLY A 172 -7.14 8.42 -10.91
N GLN A 173 -6.10 8.99 -10.31
CA GLN A 173 -4.71 8.81 -10.74
C GLN A 173 -3.92 8.24 -9.56
N VAL A 174 -3.28 7.10 -9.77
CA VAL A 174 -2.54 6.39 -8.71
C VAL A 174 -1.06 6.40 -9.04
N CYS A 175 -0.23 6.57 -8.02
CA CYS A 175 1.19 6.30 -8.08
C CYS A 175 1.65 5.58 -6.82
N ILE A 176 2.53 4.61 -6.99
CA ILE A 176 3.10 3.78 -5.93
C ILE A 176 4.61 3.76 -6.14
N ARG A 177 5.37 3.94 -5.06
CA ARG A 177 6.80 3.78 -5.01
C ARG A 177 7.15 2.72 -3.98
N GLN A 178 7.95 1.76 -4.38
CA GLN A 178 8.39 0.64 -3.54
C GLN A 178 9.90 0.62 -3.43
N VAL A 179 10.42 0.47 -2.21
CA VAL A 179 11.84 0.45 -1.87
C VAL A 179 12.17 -0.87 -1.19
N PRO A 180 12.98 -1.74 -1.82
CA PRO A 180 13.46 -2.95 -1.17
C PRO A 180 14.37 -2.58 0.01
N LEU A 181 13.91 -2.85 1.23
CA LEU A 181 14.68 -2.62 2.44
C LEU A 181 15.44 -3.90 2.78
N HIS A 182 16.68 -3.97 2.33
CA HIS A 182 17.60 -5.01 2.80
C HIS A 182 18.15 -4.55 4.15
N LEU A 183 17.47 -4.91 5.25
CA LEU A 183 18.21 -4.99 6.51
C LEU A 183 19.29 -6.04 6.27
N ARG A 184 20.55 -5.66 6.46
CA ARG A 184 21.73 -6.50 6.24
C ARG A 184 21.65 -7.76 7.10
N SER A 185 20.90 -8.76 6.62
CA SER A 185 21.08 -10.14 7.04
C SER A 185 22.50 -10.50 6.61
N ALA A 186 23.29 -11.06 7.53
CA ALA A 186 24.65 -11.52 7.24
C ALA A 186 24.69 -12.65 6.19
N VAL A 187 23.53 -13.12 5.73
CA VAL A 187 23.38 -14.18 4.73
C VAL A 187 22.93 -13.55 3.41
N GLU A 188 23.73 -13.75 2.35
CA GLU A 188 23.33 -13.42 0.99
C GLU A 188 22.05 -14.17 0.61
N VAL A 189 21.03 -13.40 0.25
CA VAL A 189 19.76 -13.93 -0.24
C VAL A 189 19.93 -14.42 -1.67
N SER A 190 19.38 -15.61 -1.99
CA SER A 190 19.41 -16.11 -3.36
C SER A 190 18.55 -15.25 -4.30
N GLN A 191 19.02 -15.00 -5.53
CA GLN A 191 18.28 -14.27 -6.56
C GLN A 191 16.86 -14.83 -6.80
N PRO A 192 16.64 -16.17 -6.87
CA PRO A 192 15.29 -16.73 -6.97
C PRO A 192 14.36 -16.37 -5.80
N THR A 193 14.86 -16.42 -4.56
CA THR A 193 14.05 -16.09 -3.38
C THR A 193 13.70 -14.60 -3.35
N ALA A 194 14.65 -13.73 -3.69
CA ALA A 194 14.41 -12.29 -3.79
C ALA A 194 13.35 -11.96 -4.85
N LYS A 195 13.43 -12.62 -6.02
CA LYS A 195 12.41 -12.50 -7.06
C LYS A 195 11.04 -13.00 -6.57
N GLY A 196 10.98 -14.15 -5.90
CA GLY A 196 9.74 -14.71 -5.36
C GLY A 196 9.05 -13.77 -4.37
N PHE A 197 9.81 -13.16 -3.47
CA PHE A 197 9.28 -12.15 -2.54
C PHE A 197 8.72 -10.94 -3.28
N HIS A 198 9.48 -10.40 -4.24
CA HIS A 198 9.02 -9.28 -5.05
C HIS A 198 7.72 -9.63 -5.80
N ASP A 199 7.68 -10.78 -6.48
CA ASP A 199 6.48 -11.24 -7.20
C ASP A 199 5.28 -11.36 -6.25
N PHE A 200 5.46 -11.87 -5.02
CA PHE A 200 4.38 -11.96 -4.04
C PHE A 200 3.89 -10.59 -3.57
N VAL A 201 4.81 -9.63 -3.36
CA VAL A 201 4.43 -8.24 -3.06
C VAL A 201 3.62 -7.64 -4.20
N GLN A 202 4.05 -7.81 -5.45
CA GLN A 202 3.34 -7.32 -6.63
C GLN A 202 1.94 -7.95 -6.78
N ASP A 203 1.83 -9.26 -6.56
CA ASP A 203 0.56 -9.98 -6.59
C ASP A 203 -0.42 -9.39 -5.56
N MET A 204 0.03 -9.22 -4.32
CA MET A 204 -0.80 -8.65 -3.25
C MET A 204 -1.26 -7.22 -3.56
N VAL A 205 -0.36 -6.36 -4.06
CA VAL A 205 -0.70 -4.95 -4.39
C VAL A 205 -1.71 -4.89 -5.54
N ARG A 206 -1.50 -5.69 -6.58
CA ARG A 206 -2.42 -5.79 -7.72
C ARG A 206 -3.79 -6.30 -7.29
N GLU A 207 -3.85 -7.38 -6.52
CA GLU A 207 -5.09 -7.93 -5.98
C GLU A 207 -5.87 -6.89 -5.17
N ASN A 208 -5.19 -6.16 -4.26
CA ASN A 208 -5.82 -5.13 -3.43
C ASN A 208 -6.41 -4.00 -4.30
N SER A 209 -5.68 -3.55 -5.31
CA SER A 209 -6.10 -2.49 -6.22
C SER A 209 -7.29 -2.90 -7.10
N GLU A 210 -7.24 -4.11 -7.66
CA GLU A 210 -8.30 -4.69 -8.48
C GLU A 210 -9.59 -4.90 -7.68
N GLU A 211 -9.47 -5.44 -6.46
CA GLU A 211 -10.61 -5.67 -5.58
C GLU A 211 -11.27 -4.36 -5.14
N ALA A 212 -10.49 -3.37 -4.71
CA ALA A 212 -11.03 -2.05 -4.36
C ALA A 212 -11.73 -1.38 -5.55
N THR A 213 -11.17 -1.49 -6.76
CA THR A 213 -11.78 -0.94 -7.97
C THR A 213 -13.07 -1.67 -8.35
N ALA A 214 -13.07 -3.00 -8.29
CA ALA A 214 -14.23 -3.82 -8.63
C ALA A 214 -15.38 -3.59 -7.65
N MET A 215 -15.11 -3.67 -6.34
CA MET A 215 -16.12 -3.42 -5.31
C MET A 215 -16.68 -2.01 -5.38
N THR A 216 -15.85 -0.99 -5.67
CA THR A 216 -16.33 0.38 -5.86
C THR A 216 -17.35 0.46 -6.98
N LYS A 217 -17.05 -0.15 -8.14
CA LYS A 217 -17.98 -0.17 -9.27
C LYS A 217 -19.28 -0.87 -8.91
N THR A 218 -19.21 -2.00 -8.22
CA THR A 218 -20.41 -2.73 -7.77
C THR A 218 -21.28 -1.89 -6.84
N LEU A 219 -20.70 -1.30 -5.79
CA LEU A 219 -21.42 -0.46 -4.83
C LEU A 219 -22.08 0.76 -5.50
N LEU A 220 -21.37 1.41 -6.41
CA LEU A 220 -21.89 2.56 -7.13
C LEU A 220 -23.02 2.19 -8.10
N LEU A 221 -22.93 1.02 -8.75
CA LEU A 221 -24.01 0.50 -9.60
C LEU A 221 -25.25 0.15 -8.78
N GLU A 222 -25.09 -0.56 -7.66
CA GLU A 222 -26.20 -0.91 -6.77
C GLU A 222 -26.92 0.35 -6.26
N ASN A 223 -26.16 1.34 -5.76
CA ASN A 223 -26.73 2.61 -5.30
C ASN A 223 -27.48 3.37 -6.40
N ALA A 224 -26.94 3.38 -7.63
CA ALA A 224 -27.62 4.00 -8.77
C ALA A 224 -28.92 3.26 -9.13
N LEU A 225 -28.93 1.93 -9.07
CA LEU A 225 -30.13 1.12 -9.34
C LEU A 225 -31.21 1.31 -8.27
N TYR A 226 -30.83 1.35 -6.99
CA TYR A 226 -31.78 1.63 -5.90
C TYR A 226 -32.40 3.02 -6.01
N ALA A 227 -31.64 4.04 -6.42
CA ALA A 227 -32.14 5.39 -6.61
C ALA A 227 -33.13 5.53 -7.78
N ILE A 228 -33.17 4.57 -8.72
CA ILE A 228 -34.13 4.54 -9.84
C ILE A 228 -35.48 3.94 -9.41
N HIS A 229 -35.53 3.20 -8.29
CA HIS A 229 -36.72 2.50 -7.80
C HIS A 229 -37.47 3.26 -6.70
N VAL A 230 -37.07 4.52 -6.42
CA VAL A 230 -37.72 5.46 -5.49
C VAL A 230 -38.27 6.63 -6.28
#